data_AF-A0A015NFB4-F1
#
_entry.id   AF-A0A015NFB4-F1
#
_cell.length_a   1.000
_cell.length_b   1.000
_cell.length_c   1.000
_cell.angle_alpha   90.00
_cell.angle_beta   90.00
_cell.angle_gamma   90.00
#
_symmetry.space_group_name_H-M   'P 1'
#
loop_
_entity.id
_entity.type
_entity.pdbx_description
1 polymer ?
#
loop_
_entity_poly.entity_id
_entity_poly.type
_entity_poly.pdbx_seq_one_letter_code
_entity_poly.pdbx_strand_id
1 'polypeptide(L)'
;MLISEMLFFHGIVKLIDVQKIFETNTYIKIYRVEEYYTNDGHVLRTQNIYEYLSRVMYGRRSRFNPLWNSYVVGGYNDGEKFLGYVDLLGTTYQSSTIATGFGGYLAQPILRKAVEGREDTLTETEAIEIMNSCMKVLYYRDARSFNKFQRAKITAEGVEISGPYKAETQWDFAEGLRGYGP
;
A
#
# COMPACT_ATOMS: atom_id res chain seq x y z
N MET A 1 -8.32 -18.99 -1.91
CA MET A 1 -8.95 -17.67 -2.15
C MET A 1 -8.11 -16.67 -1.39
N LEU A 2 -7.19 -16.02 -2.09
CA LEU A 2 -5.99 -15.43 -1.51
C LEU A 2 -6.05 -13.94 -1.75
N ILE A 3 -6.23 -13.17 -0.68
CA ILE A 3 -6.32 -11.72 -0.77
C ILE A 3 -4.91 -11.17 -0.69
N SER A 4 -4.40 -10.85 -1.86
CA SER A 4 -3.29 -9.93 -2.00
C SER A 4 -3.84 -8.55 -1.61
N GLU A 5 -3.56 -8.17 -0.35
CA GLU A 5 -4.01 -6.92 0.22
C GLU A 5 -3.28 -5.73 -0.44
N MET A 6 -4.11 -4.85 -1.00
CA MET A 6 -4.01 -3.39 -0.87
C MET A 6 -2.75 -2.71 -1.41
N LEU A 7 -2.90 -2.25 -2.65
CA LEU A 7 -2.12 -1.14 -3.20
C LEU A 7 -2.59 0.17 -2.52
N PHE A 8 -2.12 0.43 -1.30
CA PHE A 8 -2.33 1.71 -0.62
C PHE A 8 -1.18 2.65 -0.99
N PHE A 9 -1.42 3.60 -1.88
CA PHE A 9 -0.57 4.78 -2.00
C PHE A 9 -0.82 5.67 -0.77
N HIS A 10 -0.21 5.35 0.37
CA HIS A 10 0.10 6.38 1.36
C HIS A 10 1.61 6.65 1.31
N GLY A 11 2.03 7.21 0.19
CA GLY A 11 3.26 7.99 0.19
C GLY A 11 2.99 9.27 0.97
N ILE A 12 3.91 9.65 1.86
CA ILE A 12 4.02 11.06 2.24
C ILE A 12 4.42 11.78 0.94
N VAL A 13 3.42 12.19 0.16
CA VAL A 13 3.68 12.82 -1.12
C VAL A 13 4.06 14.27 -0.83
N LYS A 14 5.28 14.65 -1.22
CA LYS A 14 5.55 16.07 -1.44
C LYS A 14 4.66 16.49 -2.62
N LEU A 15 3.70 17.39 -2.40
CA LEU A 15 2.71 17.81 -3.42
C LEU A 15 3.32 18.16 -4.79
N ILE A 16 4.57 18.63 -4.81
CA ILE A 16 5.34 18.93 -6.02
C ILE A 16 5.70 17.67 -6.84
N ASP A 17 5.90 16.52 -6.21
CA ASP A 17 6.26 15.26 -6.89
C ASP A 17 5.02 14.48 -7.39
N VAL A 18 3.80 14.93 -7.09
CA VAL A 18 2.54 14.32 -7.57
C VAL A 18 2.54 14.20 -9.10
N GLN A 19 2.96 15.25 -9.81
CA GLN A 19 3.03 15.23 -11.29
C GLN A 19 4.00 14.16 -11.80
N LYS A 20 5.18 14.01 -11.18
CA LYS A 20 6.16 12.99 -11.55
C LYS A 20 5.68 11.57 -11.23
N ILE A 21 4.84 11.40 -10.21
CA ILE A 21 4.17 10.11 -9.94
C ILE A 21 3.20 9.79 -11.07
N PHE A 22 2.39 10.76 -11.50
CA PHE A 22 1.49 10.58 -12.64
C PHE A 22 2.25 10.27 -13.93
N GLU A 23 3.37 10.93 -14.18
CA GLU A 23 4.27 10.59 -15.30
C GLU A 23 4.77 9.15 -15.18
N THR A 24 5.31 8.75 -14.03
CA THR A 24 5.82 7.38 -13.80
C THR A 24 4.73 6.33 -14.03
N ASN A 25 3.51 6.58 -13.54
CA ASN A 25 2.35 5.72 -13.79
C ASN A 25 1.94 5.71 -15.27
N THR A 26 2.08 6.83 -15.96
CA THR A 26 1.81 6.94 -17.40
C THR A 26 2.82 6.13 -18.20
N TYR A 27 4.11 6.20 -17.85
CA TYR A 27 5.13 5.34 -18.47
C TYR A 27 4.83 3.86 -18.26
N ILE A 28 4.44 3.44 -17.05
CA ILE A 28 4.03 2.05 -16.79
C ILE A 28 2.84 1.64 -17.67
N LYS A 29 1.86 2.55 -17.87
CA LYS A 29 0.74 2.30 -18.79
C LYS A 29 1.19 2.18 -20.24
N ILE A 30 2.10 3.04 -20.69
CA ILE A 30 2.64 3.00 -22.05
C ILE A 30 3.37 1.68 -22.27
N TYR A 31 4.29 1.30 -21.38
CA TYR A 31 4.99 0.01 -21.47
C TYR A 31 4.03 -1.17 -21.49
N ARG A 32 2.95 -1.14 -20.68
CA ARG A 32 1.92 -2.20 -20.72
C ARG A 32 1.22 -2.28 -22.06
N VAL A 33 0.96 -1.15 -22.69
CA VAL A 33 0.30 -1.06 -23.99
C VAL A 33 1.24 -1.53 -25.11
N GLU A 34 2.52 -1.16 -25.06
CA GLU A 34 3.54 -1.62 -26.01
C GLU A 34 3.73 -3.14 -25.95
N GLU A 35 3.83 -3.71 -24.75
CA GLU A 35 3.92 -5.17 -24.55
C GLU A 35 2.67 -5.87 -25.09
N TYR A 36 1.48 -5.32 -24.83
CA TYR A 36 0.22 -5.85 -25.38
C TYR A 36 0.20 -5.86 -26.91
N TYR A 37 0.71 -4.80 -27.55
CA TYR A 37 0.79 -4.74 -29.02
C TYR A 37 1.89 -5.63 -29.61
N THR A 38 2.97 -5.87 -28.86
CA THR A 38 4.07 -6.74 -29.30
C THR A 38 3.60 -8.20 -29.41
N ASN A 39 2.69 -8.63 -28.52
CA ASN A 39 1.95 -9.90 -28.62
C ASN A 39 2.83 -11.14 -28.90
N ASP A 40 3.97 -11.23 -28.21
CA ASP A 40 4.94 -12.32 -28.31
C ASP A 40 4.68 -13.45 -27.28
N GLY A 41 3.60 -13.34 -26.51
CA GLY A 41 3.23 -14.29 -25.45
C GLY A 41 3.84 -13.98 -24.09
N HIS A 42 4.65 -12.93 -23.96
CA HIS A 42 5.13 -12.45 -22.67
C HIS A 42 4.19 -11.39 -22.09
N VAL A 43 4.01 -11.43 -20.77
CA VAL A 43 3.15 -10.49 -20.04
C VAL A 43 3.95 -9.88 -18.90
N LEU A 44 3.88 -8.56 -18.76
CA LEU A 44 4.42 -7.81 -17.63
C LEU A 44 3.86 -8.34 -16.31
N ARG A 45 4.71 -9.00 -15.51
CA ARG A 45 4.36 -9.47 -14.17
C ARG A 45 4.60 -8.39 -13.12
N THR A 46 4.02 -8.58 -11.95
CA THR A 46 4.18 -7.65 -10.82
C THR A 46 5.65 -7.49 -10.41
N GLN A 47 6.43 -8.57 -10.47
CA GLN A 47 7.87 -8.56 -10.20
C GLN A 47 8.66 -7.65 -11.15
N ASN A 48 8.32 -7.65 -12.44
CA ASN A 48 8.95 -6.77 -13.43
C ASN A 48 8.67 -5.29 -13.12
N ILE A 49 7.43 -4.97 -12.73
CA ILE A 49 7.05 -3.60 -12.35
C ILE A 49 7.79 -3.16 -11.08
N TYR A 50 7.90 -4.05 -10.09
CA TYR A 50 8.64 -3.81 -8.86
C TYR A 50 10.13 -3.51 -9.11
N GLU A 51 10.77 -4.30 -9.97
CA GLU A 51 12.18 -4.09 -10.34
C GLU A 51 12.38 -2.82 -11.18
N TYR A 52 11.45 -2.53 -12.10
CA TYR A 52 11.47 -1.26 -12.83
C TYR A 52 11.40 -0.06 -11.88
N LEU A 53 10.46 -0.07 -10.93
CA LEU A 53 10.31 0.99 -9.95
C LEU A 53 11.55 1.16 -9.07
N SER A 54 12.19 0.06 -8.64
CA SER A 54 13.42 0.13 -7.84
C SER A 54 14.55 0.83 -8.59
N ARG A 55 14.73 0.50 -9.88
CA ARG A 55 15.74 1.12 -10.76
C ARG A 55 15.43 2.59 -11.03
N VAL A 56 14.17 2.95 -11.25
CA VAL A 56 13.76 4.35 -11.44
C VAL A 56 14.05 5.17 -10.17
N MET A 57 13.64 4.68 -9.01
CA MET A 57 13.85 5.38 -7.73
C MET A 57 15.34 5.53 -7.41
N TYR A 58 16.12 4.46 -7.57
CA TYR A 58 17.56 4.49 -7.37
C TYR A 58 18.30 5.40 -8.37
N GLY A 59 17.87 5.41 -9.63
CA GLY A 59 18.42 6.30 -10.66
C GLY A 59 18.15 7.78 -10.37
N ARG A 60 16.96 8.11 -9.87
CA ARG A 60 16.59 9.47 -9.45
C ARG A 60 17.39 9.92 -8.23
N ARG A 61 17.57 9.05 -7.24
CA ARG A 61 18.47 9.28 -6.10
C ARG A 61 19.89 9.59 -6.58
N SER A 62 20.43 8.78 -7.49
CA SER A 62 21.81 8.92 -7.97
C SER A 62 22.08 10.25 -8.68
N ARG A 63 21.04 10.87 -9.25
CA ARG A 63 21.11 12.22 -9.85
C ARG A 63 20.84 13.35 -8.85
N PHE A 64 20.90 13.07 -7.54
CA PHE A 64 20.58 14.01 -6.46
C PHE A 64 19.21 14.69 -6.61
N ASN A 65 18.27 14.03 -7.27
CA ASN A 65 16.91 14.52 -7.48
C ASN A 65 15.90 13.38 -7.22
N PRO A 66 15.87 12.82 -6.00
CA PRO A 66 15.01 11.69 -5.67
C PRO A 66 13.54 12.05 -5.80
N LEU A 67 12.69 11.06 -6.09
CA LEU A 67 11.25 11.19 -5.98
C LEU A 67 10.88 10.91 -4.53
N TRP A 68 10.23 11.86 -3.84
CA TRP A 68 9.97 11.74 -2.40
C TRP A 68 8.75 10.87 -2.12
N ASN A 69 8.81 9.59 -2.49
CA ASN A 69 7.71 8.65 -2.38
C ASN A 69 8.16 7.31 -1.82
N SER A 70 7.19 6.60 -1.25
CA SER A 70 7.30 5.19 -0.94
C SER A 70 6.16 4.46 -1.63
N TYR A 71 6.47 3.39 -2.32
CA TYR A 71 5.51 2.58 -3.07
C TYR A 71 5.36 1.21 -2.42
N VAL A 72 4.13 0.73 -2.41
CA VAL A 72 3.80 -0.67 -2.13
C VAL A 72 3.27 -1.26 -3.44
N VAL A 73 3.91 -2.33 -3.89
CA VAL A 73 3.59 -3.03 -5.13
C VAL A 73 3.01 -4.37 -4.73
N GLY A 74 1.69 -4.50 -4.86
CA GLY A 74 0.95 -5.73 -4.62
C GLY A 74 0.48 -6.34 -5.93
N GLY A 75 0.49 -7.67 -6.03
CA GLY A 75 -0.02 -8.38 -7.18
C GLY A 75 -0.23 -9.86 -6.95
N TYR A 76 -0.88 -10.50 -7.93
CA TYR A 76 -1.12 -11.93 -7.97
C TYR A 76 -0.79 -12.43 -9.37
N ASN A 77 0.17 -13.35 -9.50
CA ASN A 77 0.64 -13.88 -10.78
C ASN A 77 0.80 -15.40 -10.66
N ASP A 78 0.21 -16.16 -11.59
CA ASP A 78 0.39 -17.62 -11.70
C ASP A 78 0.14 -18.42 -10.40
N GLY A 79 -0.77 -17.95 -9.54
CA GLY A 79 -1.05 -18.61 -8.25
C GLY A 79 -0.23 -18.07 -7.07
N GLU A 80 0.75 -17.23 -7.34
CA GLU A 80 1.64 -16.65 -6.33
C GLU A 80 1.25 -15.21 -5.99
N LYS A 81 1.23 -14.91 -4.69
CA LYS A 81 1.06 -13.55 -4.17
C LYS A 81 2.40 -12.83 -4.21
N PHE A 82 2.39 -11.55 -4.57
CA PHE A 82 3.55 -10.68 -4.48
C PHE A 82 3.20 -9.43 -3.69
N LEU A 83 4.06 -9.06 -2.74
CA LEU A 83 3.97 -7.80 -2.00
C LEU A 83 5.38 -7.25 -1.74
N GLY A 84 5.66 -6.10 -2.36
CA GLY A 84 6.96 -5.46 -2.32
C GLY A 84 6.89 -3.99 -1.93
N TYR A 85 7.92 -3.51 -1.23
CA TYR A 85 8.11 -2.11 -0.88
C TYR A 85 9.28 -1.49 -1.65
N VAL A 86 9.14 -0.23 -2.05
CA VAL A 86 10.19 0.59 -2.69
C VAL A 86 10.18 2.00 -2.09
N ASP A 87 11.32 2.52 -1.64
CA ASP A 87 11.43 3.88 -1.12
C ASP A 87 12.17 4.87 -2.05
N LEU A 88 12.21 6.14 -1.65
CA LEU A 88 12.91 7.25 -2.31
C LEU A 88 14.43 7.04 -2.46
N LEU A 89 15.01 6.14 -1.68
CA LEU A 89 16.43 5.81 -1.73
C LEU A 89 16.72 4.61 -2.65
N GLY A 90 15.68 3.97 -3.18
CA GLY A 90 15.78 2.71 -3.92
C GLY A 90 15.94 1.49 -3.01
N THR A 91 15.71 1.62 -1.71
CA THR A 91 15.63 0.49 -0.78
C THR A 91 14.41 -0.34 -1.13
N THR A 92 14.60 -1.65 -1.20
CA THR A 92 13.56 -2.58 -1.59
C THR A 92 13.56 -3.81 -0.69
N TYR A 93 12.36 -4.27 -0.35
CA TYR A 93 12.17 -5.57 0.30
C TYR A 93 10.79 -6.14 -0.04
N GLN A 94 10.61 -7.43 0.23
CA GLN A 94 9.33 -8.13 0.13
C GLN A 94 8.95 -8.63 1.53
N SER A 95 7.65 -8.62 1.84
CA SER A 95 7.14 -9.10 3.13
C SER A 95 5.68 -9.47 3.01
N SER A 96 5.19 -10.33 3.90
CA SER A 96 3.76 -10.69 3.99
C SER A 96 2.88 -9.51 4.42
N THR A 97 3.45 -8.55 5.15
CA THR A 97 2.74 -7.34 5.60
C THR A 97 3.61 -6.11 5.43
N ILE A 98 3.05 -5.02 4.88
CA ILE A 98 3.77 -3.77 4.63
C ILE A 98 2.91 -2.58 5.01
N ALA A 99 3.47 -1.66 5.78
CA ALA A 99 2.89 -0.36 6.08
C ALA A 99 3.92 0.75 5.84
N THR A 100 3.45 1.89 5.31
CA THR A 100 4.29 3.04 4.96
C THR A 100 4.07 4.21 5.90
N GLY A 101 5.03 5.16 5.91
CA GLY A 101 4.92 6.38 6.72
C GLY A 101 4.71 6.09 8.20
N PHE A 102 3.74 6.78 8.83
CA PHE A 102 3.40 6.56 10.24
C PHE A 102 2.78 5.17 10.51
N GLY A 103 2.21 4.56 9.47
CA GLY A 103 1.74 3.18 9.47
C GLY A 103 2.82 2.16 9.83
N GLY A 104 4.07 2.42 9.47
CA GLY A 104 5.20 1.55 9.84
C GLY A 104 5.40 1.40 11.35
N TYR A 105 5.00 2.40 12.13
CA TYR A 105 5.15 2.39 13.59
C TYR A 105 3.91 1.90 14.33
N LEU A 106 2.72 2.21 13.81
CA LEU A 106 1.44 1.90 14.48
C LEU A 106 0.70 0.71 13.89
N ALA A 107 0.61 0.61 12.57
CA ALA A 107 -0.14 -0.44 11.89
C ALA A 107 0.70 -1.71 11.69
N GLN A 108 1.99 -1.58 11.36
CA GLN A 108 2.86 -2.74 11.13
C GLN A 108 2.89 -3.75 12.28
N PRO A 109 2.98 -3.35 13.58
CA PRO A 109 2.96 -4.32 14.67
C PRO A 109 1.63 -5.09 14.79
N ILE A 110 0.51 -4.42 14.48
CA ILE A 110 -0.83 -5.02 14.49
C ILE A 110 -0.93 -6.03 13.35
N LEU A 111 -0.49 -5.64 12.15
CA LEU A 111 -0.45 -6.50 10.96
C LEU A 111 0.41 -7.74 11.20
N ARG A 112 1.64 -7.57 11.68
CA ARG A 112 2.55 -8.68 11.97
C ARG A 112 1.95 -9.65 12.97
N LYS A 113 1.42 -9.15 14.09
CA LYS A 113 0.79 -9.98 15.11
C LYS A 113 -0.39 -10.80 14.56
N ALA A 114 -1.15 -10.26 13.61
CA ALA A 114 -2.34 -10.92 13.07
C ALA A 114 -2.03 -11.90 11.93
N VAL A 115 -0.98 -11.64 11.15
CA VAL A 115 -0.70 -12.33 9.88
C VAL A 115 0.48 -13.30 9.96
N GLU A 116 1.51 -13.02 10.78
CA GLU A 116 2.70 -13.88 10.88
C GLU A 116 2.33 -15.30 11.32
N GLY A 117 2.68 -16.30 10.51
CA GLY A 117 2.34 -17.71 10.72
C GLY A 117 0.93 -18.13 10.25
N ARG A 118 0.16 -17.19 9.70
CA ARG A 118 -1.20 -17.40 9.15
C ARG A 118 -1.36 -16.85 7.73
N GLU A 119 -0.27 -16.66 7.02
CA GLU A 119 -0.23 -15.98 5.71
C GLU A 119 -1.14 -16.62 4.65
N ASP A 120 -1.35 -17.93 4.74
CA ASP A 120 -2.17 -18.70 3.78
C ASP A 120 -3.53 -19.15 4.33
N THR A 121 -3.80 -18.92 5.62
CA THR A 121 -5.04 -19.34 6.28
C THR A 121 -6.01 -18.19 6.55
N LEU A 122 -5.58 -16.95 6.32
CA LEU A 122 -6.40 -15.76 6.52
C LEU A 122 -7.57 -15.71 5.52
N THR A 123 -8.78 -15.54 6.06
CA THR A 123 -9.98 -15.33 5.25
C THR A 123 -10.14 -13.86 4.84
N GLU A 124 -11.02 -13.61 3.86
CA GLU A 124 -11.34 -12.25 3.43
C GLU A 124 -11.86 -11.35 4.53
N THR A 125 -12.80 -11.86 5.29
CA THR A 125 -13.45 -11.12 6.35
C THR A 125 -12.45 -10.76 7.43
N GLU A 126 -11.59 -11.70 7.83
CA GLU A 126 -10.52 -11.46 8.81
C GLU A 126 -9.54 -10.40 8.32
N ALA A 127 -9.11 -10.48 7.06
CA ALA A 127 -8.21 -9.50 6.45
C ALA A 127 -8.80 -8.08 6.48
N ILE A 128 -10.08 -7.95 6.11
CA ILE A 128 -10.83 -6.69 6.17
C ILE A 128 -10.92 -6.15 7.60
N GLU A 129 -11.17 -7.00 8.59
CA GLU A 129 -11.24 -6.61 10.01
C GLU A 129 -9.89 -6.13 10.56
N ILE A 130 -8.80 -6.81 10.20
CA ILE A 130 -7.43 -6.42 10.55
C ILE A 130 -7.10 -5.06 9.94
N MET A 131 -7.41 -4.85 8.66
CA MET A 131 -7.19 -3.57 7.99
C MET A 131 -8.03 -2.44 8.60
N ASN A 132 -9.29 -2.69 8.92
CA ASN A 132 -10.15 -1.72 9.61
C ASN A 132 -9.59 -1.34 10.98
N SER A 133 -9.05 -2.31 11.73
CA SER A 133 -8.41 -2.08 13.03
C SER A 133 -7.17 -1.20 12.89
N CYS A 134 -6.34 -1.45 11.87
CA CYS A 134 -5.17 -0.62 11.57
C CYS A 134 -5.55 0.81 11.19
N MET A 135 -6.56 0.98 10.31
CA MET A 135 -7.03 2.30 9.88
C MET A 135 -7.66 3.09 11.02
N LYS A 136 -8.36 2.42 11.95
CA LYS A 136 -8.91 3.04 13.16
C LYS A 136 -7.80 3.58 14.06
N VAL A 137 -6.75 2.79 14.32
CA VAL A 137 -5.60 3.24 15.12
C VAL A 137 -4.88 4.42 14.48
N LEU A 138 -4.67 4.37 13.16
CA LEU A 138 -4.09 5.49 12.43
C LEU A 138 -4.96 6.74 12.51
N TYR A 139 -6.29 6.60 12.37
CA TYR A 139 -7.19 7.74 12.47
C TYR A 139 -7.14 8.42 13.85
N TYR A 140 -6.97 7.65 14.93
CA TYR A 140 -6.89 8.21 16.27
C TYR A 140 -5.55 8.88 16.60
N ARG A 141 -4.45 8.44 15.99
CA ARG A 141 -3.09 8.81 16.42
C ARG A 141 -2.31 9.61 15.40
N ASP A 142 -2.66 9.53 14.12
CA ASP A 142 -2.05 10.31 13.06
C ASP A 142 -2.89 11.55 12.75
N ALA A 143 -2.39 12.72 13.13
CA ALA A 143 -3.04 14.00 12.90
C ALA A 143 -3.12 14.42 11.41
N ARG A 144 -2.48 13.68 10.49
CA ARG A 144 -2.55 13.89 9.04
C ARG A 144 -3.47 12.90 8.33
N SER A 145 -4.05 11.96 9.08
CA SER A 145 -5.01 11.01 8.54
C SER A 145 -6.38 11.66 8.33
N PHE A 146 -7.18 11.06 7.47
CA PHE A 146 -8.55 11.49 7.20
C PHE A 146 -9.46 10.27 7.17
N ASN A 147 -10.62 10.31 7.86
CA ASN A 147 -11.53 9.16 7.96
C ASN A 147 -12.36 8.98 6.68
N LYS A 148 -11.68 8.67 5.58
CA LYS A 148 -12.24 8.27 4.29
C LYS A 148 -11.16 7.49 3.53
N PHE A 149 -11.36 6.19 3.42
CA PHE A 149 -10.38 5.26 2.89
C PHE A 149 -10.94 4.47 1.71
N GLN A 150 -10.05 3.89 0.90
CA GLN A 150 -10.40 2.94 -0.14
C GLN A 150 -9.59 1.66 0.05
N ARG A 151 -10.17 0.53 -0.33
CA ARG A 151 -9.51 -0.78 -0.30
C ARG A 151 -9.35 -1.29 -1.70
N ALA A 152 -8.17 -1.83 -2.01
CA ALA A 152 -7.94 -2.59 -3.23
C ALA A 152 -7.73 -4.06 -2.87
N LYS A 153 -8.44 -4.95 -3.55
CA LYS A 153 -8.32 -6.40 -3.45
C LYS A 153 -7.80 -6.92 -4.78
N ILE A 154 -6.80 -7.80 -4.72
CA ILE A 154 -6.23 -8.44 -5.91
C ILE A 154 -6.41 -9.94 -5.77
N THR A 155 -7.03 -10.56 -6.77
CA THR A 155 -7.23 -12.01 -6.87
C THR A 155 -6.91 -12.50 -8.27
N ALA A 156 -7.06 -13.81 -8.51
CA ALA A 156 -6.95 -14.40 -9.85
C ALA A 156 -7.98 -13.83 -10.85
N GLU A 157 -9.14 -13.37 -10.35
CA GLU A 157 -10.21 -12.80 -11.18
C GLU A 157 -9.93 -11.35 -11.60
N GLY A 158 -9.01 -10.68 -10.89
CA GLY A 158 -8.59 -9.32 -11.20
C GLY A 158 -8.45 -8.43 -9.98
N VAL A 159 -8.57 -7.13 -10.22
CA VAL A 159 -8.41 -6.07 -9.21
C VAL A 159 -9.75 -5.41 -8.95
N GLU A 160 -10.17 -5.40 -7.69
CA GLU A 160 -11.37 -4.73 -7.22
C GLU A 160 -10.98 -3.57 -6.30
N ILE A 161 -11.50 -2.38 -6.58
CA ILE A 161 -11.28 -1.19 -5.73
C ILE A 161 -12.63 -0.80 -5.13
N SER A 162 -12.69 -0.79 -3.80
CA SER A 162 -13.88 -0.38 -3.08
C SER A 162 -14.17 1.10 -3.27
N GLY A 163 -15.45 1.45 -3.14
CA GLY A 163 -15.85 2.83 -2.90
C GLY A 163 -15.22 3.38 -1.60
N PRO A 164 -15.30 4.71 -1.40
CA PRO A 164 -14.82 5.33 -0.18
C PRO A 164 -15.65 4.86 1.02
N TYR A 165 -14.98 4.37 2.07
CA TYR A 165 -15.59 3.96 3.32
C TYR A 165 -14.95 4.66 4.52
N LYS A 166 -15.58 4.58 5.68
CA LYS A 166 -15.12 5.17 6.93
C LYS A 166 -14.85 4.07 7.95
N ALA A 167 -13.82 4.24 8.77
CA ALA A 167 -13.62 3.41 9.95
C ALA A 167 -14.57 3.87 11.06
N GLU A 168 -15.17 2.91 11.77
CA GLU A 168 -16.02 3.21 12.93
C GLU A 168 -15.19 3.73 14.11
N THR A 169 -15.60 4.85 14.67
CA THR A 169 -14.89 5.54 15.76
C THR A 169 -15.77 5.65 16.98
N GLN A 170 -15.19 5.32 18.13
CA GLN A 170 -15.75 5.47 19.46
C GLN A 170 -14.96 6.51 20.25
N TRP A 171 -15.65 7.35 21.01
CA TRP A 171 -15.07 8.44 21.81
C TRP A 171 -15.59 8.46 23.26
N ASP A 172 -16.31 7.43 23.68
CA ASP A 172 -17.02 7.33 24.96
C ASP A 172 -16.10 7.52 26.18
N PHE A 173 -14.80 7.21 26.04
CA PHE A 173 -13.81 7.46 27.10
C PHE A 173 -13.73 8.95 27.49
N ALA A 174 -14.09 9.87 26.60
CA ALA A 174 -14.05 11.31 26.84
C ALA A 174 -15.15 11.76 27.81
N GLU A 175 -16.29 11.05 27.89
CA GLU A 175 -17.40 11.41 28.78
C GLU A 175 -17.04 11.24 30.27
N GLY A 176 -16.14 10.31 30.57
CA GLY A 176 -15.61 10.07 31.91
C GLY A 176 -14.45 10.99 32.31
N LEU A 177 -13.92 11.80 31.39
CA LEU A 177 -12.81 12.70 31.68
C LEU A 177 -13.28 13.89 32.52
N ARG A 178 -13.14 13.78 33.84
CA ARG A 178 -13.25 14.91 34.77
C ARG A 178 -11.84 15.45 35.07
N GLY A 179 -11.45 16.54 34.40
CA GLY A 179 -10.35 17.43 34.84
C GLY A 179 -9.25 17.77 33.82
N TYR A 180 -9.18 19.04 33.43
CA TYR A 180 -8.10 19.97 33.82
C TYR A 180 -8.83 21.13 34.53
N GLY A 181 -8.57 21.36 35.83
CA GLY A 181 -9.24 22.43 36.60
C GLY A 181 -8.51 23.78 36.51
N PRO A 182 -9.07 24.89 37.03
CA PRO A 182 -10.29 25.02 37.84
C PRO A 182 -11.58 25.31 37.07
#